data_AF-A0A7S3FFS4-F1
#
_entry.id   AF-A0A7S3FFS4-F1
#
_cell.length_a   1.000
_cell.length_b   1.000
_cell.length_c   1.000
_cell.angle_alpha   90.00
_cell.angle_beta   90.00
_cell.angle_gamma   90.00
#
_symmetry.space_group_name_H-M   'P 1'
#
loop_
_entity.id
_entity.type
_entity.pdbx_description
1 polymer ?
#
loop_
_entity_poly.entity_id
_entity_poly.type
_entity_poly.pdbx_seq_one_letter_code
_entity_poly.pdbx_strand_id
1 'polypeptide(L)'
;DALEWLAATLQDRPDLAPVGFPSEWKAPQLVPIRTGPKETAGETATASTAMCELSDIEEAHMCAVREGRLQYTDPVTGYLVFSQLASSSRGYCCGSGCRHCVYGHQNVPAERRAKLPPPINCSC
;
A
#
# COMPACT_ATOMS: atom_id res chain seq x y z
N ASP A 1 -27.04 11.30 -0.69
CA ASP A 1 -26.57 10.61 -1.93
C ASP A 1 -26.94 9.12 -1.89
N ALA A 2 -27.02 8.40 -3.01
CA ALA A 2 -27.45 6.98 -3.04
C ALA A 2 -26.62 6.08 -2.10
N LEU A 3 -25.36 6.48 -1.87
CA LEU A 3 -24.43 5.87 -0.94
C LEU A 3 -24.88 5.97 0.54
N GLU A 4 -25.47 7.11 0.94
CA GLU A 4 -25.95 7.34 2.31
C GLU A 4 -27.22 6.54 2.60
N TRP A 5 -28.10 6.41 1.59
CA TRP A 5 -29.31 5.59 1.70
C TRP A 5 -28.96 4.10 1.84
N LEU A 6 -27.98 3.60 1.08
CA LEU A 6 -27.49 2.23 1.19
C LEU A 6 -26.89 1.95 2.57
N ALA A 7 -26.06 2.88 3.08
CA ALA A 7 -25.43 2.76 4.40
C ALA A 7 -26.46 2.71 5.54
N ALA A 8 -27.49 3.56 5.49
CA ALA A 8 -28.58 3.56 6.48
C ALA A 8 -29.39 2.26 6.43
N THR A 9 -29.71 1.77 5.23
CA THR A 9 -30.51 0.54 5.04
C THR A 9 -29.81 -0.70 5.60
N LEU A 10 -28.48 -0.78 5.46
CA LEU A 10 -27.69 -1.89 6.02
C LEU A 10 -27.58 -1.83 7.55
N GLN A 11 -27.61 -0.65 8.16
CA GLN A 11 -27.57 -0.46 9.61
C GLN A 11 -28.88 -0.83 10.30
N ASP A 12 -30.03 -0.57 9.65
CA ASP A 12 -31.36 -0.88 10.18
C ASP A 12 -31.74 -2.37 10.08
N ARG A 13 -31.04 -3.14 9.23
CA ARG A 13 -31.38 -4.52 8.88
C ARG A 13 -30.21 -5.49 9.07
N PRO A 14 -29.74 -5.70 10.31
CA PRO A 14 -28.67 -6.65 10.60
C PRO A 14 -29.05 -8.11 10.30
N ASP A 15 -30.36 -8.39 10.14
CA ASP A 15 -30.92 -9.67 9.73
C ASP A 15 -30.58 -10.09 8.29
N LEU A 16 -30.20 -9.12 7.44
CA LEU A 16 -29.74 -9.40 6.08
C LEU A 16 -28.26 -9.78 6.00
N ALA A 17 -27.52 -9.68 7.12
CA ALA A 17 -26.12 -10.06 7.17
C ALA A 17 -25.97 -11.58 6.95
N PRO A 18 -25.07 -12.04 6.05
CA PRO A 18 -24.78 -13.46 5.90
C PRO A 18 -24.35 -14.09 7.23
N VAL A 19 -24.65 -15.37 7.44
CA VAL A 19 -24.19 -16.10 8.63
C VAL A 19 -22.67 -16.03 8.76
N GLY A 20 -22.19 -15.50 9.89
CA GLY A 20 -20.76 -15.26 10.16
C GLY A 20 -20.24 -13.88 9.72
N PHE A 21 -21.10 -13.02 9.18
CA PHE A 21 -20.74 -11.63 8.88
C PHE A 21 -20.72 -10.80 10.18
N PRO A 22 -19.62 -10.09 10.49
CA PRO A 22 -19.51 -9.27 11.69
C PRO A 22 -20.37 -8.01 11.55
N SER A 23 -21.66 -8.12 11.90
CA SER A 23 -22.61 -7.01 11.92
C SER A 23 -22.22 -5.90 12.91
N GLU A 24 -21.30 -6.19 13.83
CA GLU A 24 -20.65 -5.21 14.70
C GLU A 24 -19.54 -4.44 13.98
N TRP A 25 -19.82 -3.86 12.80
CA TRP A 25 -18.91 -2.87 12.22
C TRP A 25 -18.82 -1.68 13.19
N LYS A 26 -17.90 -1.76 14.15
CA LYS A 26 -17.39 -0.59 14.85
C LYS A 26 -16.65 0.19 13.79
N ALA A 27 -17.20 1.34 13.40
CA ALA A 27 -16.44 2.33 12.65
C ALA A 27 -15.06 2.43 13.32
N PRO A 28 -13.95 2.42 12.55
CA PRO A 28 -12.64 2.58 13.15
C PRO A 28 -12.74 3.80 14.06
N GLN A 29 -12.53 3.58 15.35
CA GLN A 29 -12.62 4.65 16.34
C GLN A 29 -11.75 5.76 15.77
N LEU A 30 -12.37 6.88 15.37
CA LEU A 30 -11.61 8.07 15.02
C LEU A 30 -10.89 8.44 16.30
N VAL A 31 -9.66 7.93 16.45
CA VAL A 31 -8.75 8.42 17.45
C VAL A 31 -8.59 9.90 17.11
N PRO A 32 -8.91 10.83 18.03
CA PRO A 32 -8.70 12.24 17.76
C PRO A 32 -7.22 12.40 17.44
N ILE A 33 -6.94 12.93 16.25
CA ILE A 33 -5.58 13.36 15.89
C ILE A 33 -5.17 14.32 16.98
N ARG A 34 -4.12 13.95 17.72
CA ARG A 34 -3.52 14.80 18.74
C ARG A 34 -2.98 16.05 18.03
N THR A 35 -3.72 17.15 18.08
CA THR A 35 -3.14 18.48 17.87
C THR A 35 -2.35 18.82 19.13
N GLY A 36 -1.11 18.33 19.19
CA GLY A 36 -0.12 18.79 20.17
C GLY A 36 0.43 20.17 19.79
N PRO A 37 0.89 20.97 20.76
CA PRO A 37 1.44 22.29 20.48
C PRO A 37 2.75 22.19 19.70
N LYS A 38 2.88 23.13 18.75
CA LYS A 38 4.10 23.59 18.11
C LYS A 38 5.13 23.99 19.18
N GLU A 39 6.42 23.93 18.81
CA GLU A 39 7.65 24.48 19.45
C GLU A 39 8.60 23.37 19.98
N THR A 40 9.91 23.37 19.73
CA THR A 40 10.86 24.14 18.89
C THR A 40 12.18 23.34 18.85
N ALA A 41 12.91 23.46 17.73
CA ALA A 41 14.36 23.29 17.55
C ALA A 41 15.07 22.02 18.10
N GLY A 42 15.48 21.13 17.18
CA GLY A 42 16.51 20.11 17.39
C GLY A 42 16.54 19.12 16.22
N GLU A 43 17.68 18.94 15.57
CA GLU A 43 17.86 18.27 14.26
C GLU A 43 17.09 16.97 14.00
N THR A 44 16.30 16.93 12.93
CA THR A 44 16.01 15.70 12.17
C THR A 44 15.94 15.98 10.67
N ALA A 45 17.09 15.98 10.00
CA ALA A 45 17.19 16.06 8.54
C ALA A 45 16.98 14.70 7.83
N THR A 46 16.45 13.67 8.52
CA THR A 46 16.29 12.31 7.97
C THR A 46 14.85 11.94 7.61
N ALA A 47 13.84 12.63 8.16
CA ALA A 47 12.42 12.36 7.86
C ALA A 47 11.96 12.96 6.51
N SER A 48 12.58 14.06 6.07
CA SER A 48 12.24 14.72 4.81
C SER A 48 12.77 13.96 3.58
N THR A 49 13.87 13.21 3.72
CA THR A 49 14.44 12.43 2.62
C THR A 49 13.62 11.17 2.36
N ALA A 50 13.28 10.41 3.40
CA ALA A 50 12.52 9.16 3.25
C ALA A 50 11.10 9.34 2.66
N MET A 51 10.44 10.49 2.91
CA MET A 51 9.12 10.78 2.32
C MET A 51 9.20 11.16 0.84
N CYS A 52 10.27 11.84 0.39
CA CYS A 52 10.49 12.09 -1.03
C CYS A 52 10.98 10.82 -1.77
N GLU A 53 11.80 9.99 -1.12
CA GLU A 53 12.36 8.77 -1.73
C GLU A 53 11.28 7.75 -2.11
N LEU A 54 10.24 7.58 -1.29
CA LEU A 54 9.12 6.69 -1.62
C LEU A 54 8.25 7.28 -2.74
N SER A 55 8.00 8.59 -2.75
CA SER A 55 7.24 9.22 -3.83
C SER A 55 7.94 9.13 -5.18
N ASP A 56 9.27 9.26 -5.22
CA ASP A 56 10.05 9.17 -6.46
C ASP A 56 9.99 7.73 -7.04
N ILE A 57 10.06 6.72 -6.16
CA ILE A 57 9.92 5.31 -6.54
C ILE A 57 8.52 5.03 -7.10
N GLU A 58 7.48 5.56 -6.46
CA GLU A 58 6.09 5.42 -6.91
C GLU A 58 5.86 6.12 -8.25
N GLU A 59 6.41 7.32 -8.45
CA GLU A 59 6.30 8.03 -9.72
C GLU A 59 7.00 7.28 -10.87
N ALA A 60 8.25 6.86 -10.66
CA ALA A 60 8.99 6.06 -11.64
C ALA A 60 8.26 4.76 -11.99
N HIS A 61 7.68 4.11 -10.98
CA HIS A 61 6.83 2.95 -11.17
C HIS A 61 5.58 3.26 -12.00
N MET A 62 4.81 4.30 -11.64
CA MET A 62 3.59 4.67 -12.35
C MET A 62 3.86 5.03 -13.81
N CYS A 63 4.97 5.72 -14.10
CA CYS A 63 5.41 6.00 -15.47
C CYS A 63 5.65 4.71 -16.25
N ALA A 64 6.39 3.75 -15.67
CA ALA A 64 6.60 2.46 -16.31
C ALA A 64 5.30 1.66 -16.52
N VAL A 65 4.39 1.68 -15.55
CA VAL A 65 3.07 1.01 -15.67
C VAL A 65 2.24 1.63 -16.80
N ARG A 66 2.16 2.96 -16.85
CA ARG A 66 1.42 3.68 -17.89
C ARG A 66 1.96 3.40 -19.29
N GLU A 67 3.27 3.22 -19.40
CA GLU A 67 3.95 2.86 -20.65
C GLU A 67 3.93 1.36 -20.96
N GLY A 68 3.33 0.52 -20.10
CA GLY A 68 3.30 -0.93 -20.28
C GLY A 68 4.65 -1.62 -20.07
N ARG A 69 5.60 -0.97 -19.41
CA ARG A 69 6.93 -1.53 -19.12
C ARG A 69 6.89 -2.44 -17.91
N LEU A 70 7.57 -3.58 -18.03
CA LEU A 70 7.69 -4.58 -16.96
C LEU A 70 8.76 -4.22 -15.91
N GLN A 71 9.58 -3.23 -16.19
CA GLN A 71 10.72 -2.83 -15.36
C GLN A 71 10.87 -1.31 -15.36
N TYR A 72 11.44 -0.79 -14.29
CA TYR A 72 11.84 0.61 -14.15
C TYR A 72 13.16 0.69 -13.38
N THR A 73 13.89 1.80 -13.56
CA THR A 73 15.08 2.08 -12.77
C THR A 73 14.65 2.74 -11.47
N ASP A 74 15.02 2.17 -10.34
CA ASP A 74 14.81 2.75 -9.02
C ASP A 74 15.64 4.05 -8.90
N PRO A 75 15.01 5.22 -8.71
CA PRO A 75 15.71 6.50 -8.68
C PRO A 75 16.67 6.64 -7.48
N VAL A 76 16.44 5.87 -6.41
CA VAL A 76 17.25 5.92 -5.19
C VAL A 76 18.46 4.99 -5.31
N THR A 77 18.23 3.75 -5.77
CA THR A 77 19.28 2.72 -5.79
C THR A 77 19.96 2.54 -7.14
N GLY A 78 19.36 3.04 -8.22
CA GLY A 78 19.80 2.81 -9.59
C GLY A 78 19.55 1.40 -10.12
N TYR A 79 18.89 0.52 -9.35
CA TYR A 79 18.63 -0.86 -9.77
C TYR A 79 17.47 -0.98 -10.74
N LEU A 80 17.54 -1.97 -11.62
CA LEU A 80 16.39 -2.40 -12.42
C LEU A 80 15.44 -3.21 -11.54
N VAL A 81 14.25 -2.66 -11.33
CA VAL A 81 13.20 -3.24 -10.48
C VAL A 81 12.01 -3.61 -11.34
N PHE A 82 11.38 -4.75 -11.04
CA PHE A 82 10.14 -5.15 -11.68
C PHE A 82 8.98 -4.25 -11.28
N SER A 83 8.20 -3.79 -12.26
CA SER A 83 6.91 -3.17 -12.02
C SER A 83 5.87 -4.22 -11.62
N GLN A 84 4.71 -3.77 -11.16
CA GLN A 84 3.59 -4.65 -10.81
C GLN A 84 3.11 -5.44 -12.03
N LEU A 85 3.21 -4.86 -13.23
CA LEU A 85 2.81 -5.51 -14.49
C LEU A 85 3.60 -6.79 -14.72
N ALA A 86 4.88 -6.86 -14.31
CA ALA A 86 5.67 -8.08 -14.43
C ALA A 86 5.11 -9.23 -13.56
N SER A 87 4.62 -8.90 -12.35
CA SER A 87 3.99 -9.89 -11.48
C SER A 87 2.64 -10.31 -12.05
N SER A 88 1.81 -9.36 -12.48
CA SER A 88 0.50 -9.62 -13.08
C SER A 88 0.59 -10.42 -14.38
N SER A 89 1.56 -10.09 -15.25
CA SER A 89 1.80 -10.81 -16.50
C SER A 89 2.27 -12.25 -16.27
N ARG A 90 3.07 -12.49 -15.23
CA ARG A 90 3.52 -13.85 -14.85
C ARG A 90 2.43 -14.66 -14.16
N GLY A 91 1.52 -14.01 -13.44
CA GLY A 91 0.44 -14.67 -12.70
C GLY A 91 0.86 -15.27 -11.34
N TYR A 92 2.10 -15.06 -10.87
CA TYR A 92 2.57 -15.56 -9.58
C TYR A 92 3.71 -14.74 -8.97
N CYS A 93 3.97 -14.92 -7.67
CA CYS A 93 5.12 -14.32 -6.99
C CYS A 93 6.42 -15.04 -7.36
N CYS A 94 7.38 -14.35 -8.00
CA CYS A 94 8.65 -14.95 -8.40
C CYS A 94 9.66 -15.16 -7.24
N GLY A 95 9.33 -14.75 -6.01
CA GLY A 95 10.21 -14.92 -4.85
C GLY A 95 11.40 -13.95 -4.77
N SER A 96 11.50 -12.99 -5.71
CA SER A 96 12.62 -12.03 -5.77
C SER A 96 12.52 -10.89 -4.75
N GLY A 97 11.35 -10.65 -4.13
CA GLY A 97 11.16 -9.55 -3.19
C GLY A 97 10.97 -8.18 -3.85
N CYS A 98 10.25 -8.14 -4.98
CA CYS A 98 10.00 -6.90 -5.73
C CYS A 98 9.24 -5.86 -4.89
N ARG A 99 9.54 -4.57 -5.08
CA ARG A 99 8.90 -3.46 -4.35
C ARG A 99 7.37 -3.42 -4.53
N HIS A 100 6.86 -3.73 -5.72
CA HIS A 100 5.44 -3.65 -6.07
C HIS A 100 4.83 -5.04 -6.34
N CYS A 101 4.96 -5.96 -5.37
CA CYS A 101 4.47 -7.32 -5.53
C CYS A 101 2.97 -7.43 -5.18
N VAL A 102 2.12 -7.62 -6.20
CA VAL A 102 0.66 -7.81 -6.05
C VAL A 102 0.28 -9.05 -5.25
N TYR A 103 1.20 -10.00 -5.08
CA TYR A 103 1.02 -11.25 -4.34
C TYR A 103 1.60 -11.20 -2.92
N GLY A 104 1.93 -10.01 -2.39
CA GLY A 104 2.32 -9.87 -0.99
C GLY A 104 3.57 -10.67 -0.59
N HIS A 105 4.52 -10.86 -1.51
CA HIS A 105 5.74 -11.68 -1.28
C HIS A 105 5.45 -13.13 -0.84
N GLN A 106 4.36 -13.74 -1.32
CA GLN A 106 3.97 -15.10 -0.95
C GLN A 106 5.09 -16.14 -1.14
N ASN A 107 5.87 -16.04 -2.23
CA ASN A 107 6.92 -17.00 -2.58
C ASN A 107 8.33 -16.53 -2.17
N VAL A 108 8.45 -15.47 -1.37
CA VAL A 108 9.75 -15.04 -0.83
C VAL A 108 10.07 -15.88 0.42
N PRO A 109 11.27 -16.48 0.53
CA PRO A 109 11.66 -17.24 1.71
C PRO A 109 11.51 -16.43 2.99
N ALA A 110 10.99 -17.04 4.06
CA ALA A 110 10.61 -16.34 5.29
C ALA A 110 11.76 -15.50 5.88
N GLU A 111 12.99 -16.05 5.90
CA GLU A 111 14.19 -15.37 6.39
C GLU A 111 14.51 -14.08 5.61
N ARG A 112 14.26 -14.09 4.30
CA ARG A 112 14.46 -12.92 3.44
C ARG A 112 13.29 -11.95 3.58
N ARG A 113 12.05 -12.45 3.58
CA ARG A 113 10.84 -11.63 3.72
C ARG A 113 10.83 -10.83 5.01
N ALA A 114 11.35 -11.40 6.11
CA ALA A 114 11.48 -10.71 7.39
C ALA A 114 12.40 -9.47 7.36
N LYS A 115 13.27 -9.36 6.35
CA LYS A 115 14.22 -8.24 6.17
C LYS A 115 13.76 -7.24 5.10
N LEU A 116 12.73 -7.57 4.33
CA LEU A 116 12.22 -6.72 3.25
C LEU A 116 11.13 -5.79 3.79
N PRO A 117 11.03 -4.56 3.26
CA PRO A 117 9.85 -3.74 3.50
C PRO A 117 8.61 -4.42 2.90
N PRO A 118 7.41 -4.17 3.47
CA PRO A 118 6.17 -4.63 2.86
C PRO A 118 6.07 -4.09 1.43
N PRO A 119 5.46 -4.86 0.50
CA PRO A 119 5.30 -4.41 -0.87
C PRO A 119 4.40 -3.17 -0.92
N ILE A 120 4.80 -2.20 -1.73
CA ILE A 120 4.02 -1.00 -2.04
C ILE A 120 2.90 -1.43 -2.99
N ASN A 121 1.66 -1.29 -2.53
CA ASN A 121 0.49 -1.58 -3.35
C ASN A 121 -0.04 -0.27 -3.93
N CYS A 122 0.25 0.00 -5.19
CA CYS A 122 -0.27 1.19 -5.87
C CYS A 122 -1.69 0.90 -6.34
N SER A 123 -2.66 1.71 -5.89
CA SER A 123 -4.00 1.75 -6.47
C SER A 123 -3.91 2.47 -7.83
N CYS A 124 -3.56 1.70 -8.84
CA CYS A 124 -3.37 2.12 -10.23
C CYS A 124 -4.59 1.80 -11.09
#